data_AF-A0A0F2QM18-F1
#
_entry.id   AF-A0A0F2QM18-F1
#
_cell.length_a   1.000
_cell.length_b   1.000
_cell.length_c   1.000
_cell.angle_alpha   90.00
_cell.angle_beta   90.00
_cell.angle_gamma   90.00
#
_symmetry.space_group_name_H-M   'P 1'
#
loop_
_entity.id
_entity.type
_entity.pdbx_description
1 polymer ?
#
loop_
_entity_poly.entity_id
_entity_poly.type
_entity_poly.pdbx_seq_one_letter_code
_entity_poly.pdbx_strand_id
1 'polypeptide(L)' 'MLNVKHQTLAKWRMGGRGLGPHFVKVGRAIRYRRATLVSFIEGNTFTNTADARSGVRKH' A
#
# COMPACT_ATOMS: atom_id res chain seq x y z
N MET A 1 3.38 -8.62 7.75
CA MET A 1 3.58 -7.88 6.47
C MET A 1 2.41 -6.90 6.33
N LEU A 2 2.70 -5.61 6.20
CA LEU A 2 1.82 -4.43 6.36
C LEU A 2 1.14 -4.18 7.71
N ASN A 3 0.64 -5.20 8.42
CA ASN A 3 0.00 -5.06 9.75
C ASN A 3 -1.11 -3.97 9.81
N VAL A 4 -1.88 -3.83 8.73
CA VAL A 4 -3.02 -2.92 8.64
C VAL A 4 -4.32 -3.70 8.72
N LYS A 5 -5.38 -3.06 9.24
CA LYS A 5 -6.72 -3.65 9.31
C LYS A 5 -7.24 -4.00 7.92
N HIS A 6 -7.96 -5.12 7.79
CA HIS A 6 -8.58 -5.53 6.52
C HIS A 6 -9.51 -4.46 5.92
N GLN A 7 -10.22 -3.70 6.76
CA GLN A 7 -11.06 -2.59 6.32
C GLN A 7 -10.26 -1.46 5.68
N THR A 8 -9.07 -1.15 6.20
CA THR A 8 -8.15 -0.16 5.60
C THR A 8 -7.72 -0.61 4.22
N LEU A 9 -7.34 -1.89 4.06
CA LEU A 9 -7.01 -2.45 2.75
C LEU A 9 -8.20 -2.41 1.78
N ALA A 10 -9.42 -2.66 2.28
CA ALA A 10 -10.63 -2.55 1.45
C ALA A 10 -10.85 -1.11 0.97
N LYS A 11 -10.72 -0.12 1.86
CA LYS A 11 -10.81 1.32 1.50
C LYS A 11 -9.76 1.70 0.46
N TRP A 12 -8.52 1.25 0.62
CA TRP A 12 -7.44 1.52 -0.34
C TRP A 12 -7.73 0.93 -1.73
N ARG A 13 -8.34 -0.26 -1.79
CA ARG A 13 -8.73 -0.87 -3.07
C ARG A 13 -9.89 -0.14 -3.76
N MET A 14 -10.84 0.38 -2.98
CA MET A 14 -12.02 1.08 -3.51
C MET A 14 -11.73 2.53 -3.90
N GLY A 15 -10.78 3.20 -3.24
CA GLY A 15 -10.56 4.64 -3.33
C GLY A 15 -10.00 5.17 -4.65
N GLY A 16 -9.71 4.32 -5.63
CA GLY A 16 -9.30 4.68 -7.01
C GLY A 16 -7.92 5.35 -7.16
N ARG A 17 -7.44 6.11 -6.17
CA ARG A 17 -6.08 6.67 -6.14
C ARG A 17 -5.16 5.67 -5.45
N GLY A 18 -4.10 5.24 -6.13
CA GLY A 18 -3.15 4.19 -5.72
C GLY A 18 -2.42 4.40 -4.38
N LEU A 19 -3.19 4.37 -3.29
CA LEU A 19 -2.77 4.51 -1.89
C LEU A 19 -2.31 3.17 -1.30
N GLY A 20 -2.45 2.08 -2.04
CA GLY A 20 -2.08 0.75 -1.59
C GLY A 20 -1.29 -0.04 -2.64
N PRO A 21 -0.66 -1.15 -2.24
CA PRO A 21 0.04 -2.04 -3.16
C PRO A 21 -0.92 -2.66 -4.17
N HIS A 22 -0.40 -2.95 -5.36
CA HIS A 22 -1.16 -3.66 -6.37
C HIS A 22 -1.58 -5.03 -5.86
N PHE A 23 -2.77 -5.46 -6.27
CA PHE A 23 -3.37 -6.71 -5.82
C PHE A 23 -3.85 -7.53 -7.01
N VAL A 24 -3.95 -8.83 -6.79
CA VAL A 24 -4.57 -9.77 -7.72
C VAL A 24 -5.91 -10.19 -7.14
N LYS A 25 -6.98 -9.99 -7.91
CA LYS A 25 -8.32 -10.49 -7.56
C LYS A 25 -8.47 -11.91 -8.11
N VAL A 26 -8.78 -12.86 -7.24
CA VAL A 26 -9.03 -14.26 -7.60
C VAL A 26 -10.39 -14.66 -7.04
N GLY A 27 -11.43 -14.48 -7.87
CA GLY A 27 -12.83 -14.61 -7.42
C GLY A 27 -13.15 -13.65 -6.27
N ARG A 28 -13.51 -14.20 -5.11
CA ARG A 28 -13.76 -13.44 -3.87
C ARG A 28 -12.48 -13.11 -3.09
N ALA A 29 -11.38 -13.79 -3.37
CA ALA A 29 -10.11 -13.58 -2.66
C ALA A 29 -9.32 -12.42 -3.26
N ILE A 30 -8.61 -11.69 -2.38
CA ILE A 30 -7.64 -10.68 -2.75
C ILE A 30 -6.27 -11.17 -2.31
N ARG A 31 -5.32 -11.24 -3.24
CA ARG A 31 -3.94 -11.65 -2.96
C ARG A 31 -2.97 -10.52 -3.30
N TYR A 32 -1.85 -10.51 -2.60
CA TYR A 32 -0.76 -9.59 -2.83
C TYR A 32 0.49 -10.39 -3.17
N ARG A 33 1.18 -10.02 -4.25
CA ARG A 33 2.51 -10.59 -4.52
C ARG A 33 3.47 -10.06 -3.47
N ARG A 34 4.33 -10.95 -2.96
CA ARG A 34 5.34 -10.59 -1.95
C ARG A 34 6.22 -9.43 -2.43
N ALA A 35 6.72 -9.50 -3.66
CA ALA A 35 7.54 -8.44 -4.25
C ALA A 35 6.83 -7.08 -4.23
N THR A 36 5.56 -7.03 -4.63
CA THR A 36 4.76 -5.81 -4.60
C THR A 36 4.58 -5.25 -3.19
N LEU A 37 4.38 -6.12 -2.18
CA LEU A 37 4.31 -5.67 -0.79
C LEU A 37 5.64 -5.09 -0.30
N VAL A 38 6.76 -5.71 -0.67
CA VAL A 38 8.11 -5.23 -0.30
C VAL A 38 8.36 -3.85 -0.92
N SER A 39 8.19 -3.71 -2.23
CA SER A 39 8.41 -2.41 -2.90
C SER A 39 7.47 -1.31 -2.40
N PHE A 40 6.24 -1.67 -2.03
CA PHE A 40 5.33 -0.71 -1.40
C PHE A 40 5.83 -0.28 -0.01
N ILE A 41 6.31 -1.22 0.82
CA ILE A 41 6.86 -0.87 2.14
C ILE A 41 8.09 0.02 1.98
N GLU A 42 9.03 -0.37 1.12
CA GLU A 42 10.25 0.40 0.86
C GLU A 42 9.92 1.83 0.38
N GLY A 43 9.02 1.99 -0.59
CA GLY A 43 8.61 3.29 -1.09
C GLY A 43 7.74 4.12 -0.13
N ASN A 44 7.27 3.53 0.98
CA ASN A 44 6.52 4.21 2.04
C ASN A 44 7.23 4.16 3.40
N THR A 45 8.55 3.94 3.40
CA THR A 45 9.39 4.03 4.59
C THR A 45 10.03 5.41 4.65
N PHE A 46 9.81 6.12 5.76
CA PHE A 46 10.32 7.47 5.98
C PHE A 46 11.07 7.50 7.30
N THR A 47 12.12 8.33 7.40
CA THR A 47 12.95 8.46 8.60
C THR A 47 12.19 9.11 9.74
N ASN A 48 11.28 10.04 9.44
CA ASN A 48 10.44 10.69 10.44
C ASN A 48 9.05 11.06 9.87
N THR A 49 8.15 11.50 10.75
CA THR A 49 6.75 11.84 10.39
C THR A 49 6.63 13.14 9.59
N ALA A 50 7.59 14.06 9.69
CA ALA A 50 7.62 15.28 8.88
C ALA A 50 7.90 14.93 7.42
N ASP A 51 8.86 14.05 7.15
CA ASP A 51 9.20 13.55 5.80
C ASP A 51 8.02 12.81 5.15
N ALA A 52 7.26 12.04 5.94
CA ALA A 52 6.06 11.36 5.47
C ALA A 52 4.95 12.33 5.04
N ARG A 53 4.86 13.51 5.68
CA ARG A 53 3.84 14.53 5.37
C ARG A 53 4.21 15.38 4.15
N SER A 54 5.50 15.58 3.90
CA SER A 54 6.04 16.31 2.75
C SER A 54 6.31 15.43 1.52
N GLY A 55 6.19 14.11 1.65
CA GLY A 55 6.41 13.10 0.62
C GLY A 55 5.54 13.27 -0.64
N VAL A 56 5.94 14.17 -1.53
CA VAL A 56 5.70 14.06 -2.97
C VAL A 56 6.41 12.78 -3.42
N ARG A 57 5.67 11.80 -3.95
CA ARG A 57 6.24 10.59 -4.57
C ARG A 57 7.22 11.03 -5.66
N LYS A 58 8.52 11.06 -5.37
CA LYS A 58 9.55 11.25 -6.40
C LYS A 58 9.58 9.97 -7.24
N HIS A 59 8.97 10.07 -8.41
CA HIS A 59 9.09 9.12 -9.51
C HIS A 59 10.44 9.30 -10.20
#